data_AF-A0A836HG38-F1
#
_entry.id   AF-A0A836HG38-F1
#
_cell.length_a   1.000
_cell.length_b   1.000
_cell.length_c   1.000
_cell.angle_alpha   90.00
_cell.angle_beta   90.00
_cell.angle_gamma   90.00
#
_symmetry.space_group_name_H-M   'P 1'
#
loop_
_entity.id
_entity.type
_entity.pdbx_description
1 polymer ?
#
loop_
_entity_poly.entity_id
_entity_poly.type
_entity_poly.pdbx_seq_one_letter_code
_entity_poly.pdbx_strand_id
1 'polypeptide(L)'
;MFGSSFKTRHAGEATERPEESRSGDALGSSGGDSSSSSSSSSIRNRRQHQQRERGRDGATGEAKNAFGAPTMLGIQHTSEEASNIYNKIGTLNGYTFEVPPVNRFHSKTAEAKFTQLAGGLNPKFEANRFDNLRERLQVSEKRDKDGHLQAIAMLYAEFLGNNFLKARGLDYAEIERCFYPRYAPKYDTLLKALGMRKPLWWQQGLFSSLEDISRLPLDRCSIEKKASMSFEEWYCLFWNYYQPFNTLAYLCMVTAQSMLYTRELVDSVADYLAERHALITEVNAKKAPILFLGARTGKFGALLNATQKIPVPVIHIHENPNMNPYLLVIPQNKQAEFKINPIVKMKNQAALEKYEPSIVLFSDMIMNSDPTVQIRQQGSVREYMYFGVPDSYCEGHAWDTWGYFKYRERGTDHIPAYMREGFGKVTLPHLSRWMVHKLDSDMQMGNGTVTAWIRKPLLPTASVKWRWRMMRLKPFF
;
A
#
# COMPACT_ATOMS: atom_id res chain seq x y z
N MET A 1 1.70 15.75 59.77
CA MET A 1 0.68 14.85 60.35
C MET A 1 0.45 13.72 59.37
N PHE A 2 0.62 12.47 59.85
CA PHE A 2 0.47 11.15 59.18
C PHE A 2 1.34 10.88 57.94
N GLY A 3 2.35 10.01 57.90
CA GLY A 3 2.97 9.14 58.92
C GLY A 3 2.63 7.64 58.78
N SER A 4 3.41 6.89 57.99
CA SER A 4 3.85 5.47 58.16
C SER A 4 4.58 5.04 56.87
N SER A 5 5.82 4.54 56.78
CA SER A 5 6.78 3.80 57.61
C SER A 5 6.72 2.27 57.55
N PHE A 6 7.89 1.69 57.21
CA PHE A 6 8.39 0.30 57.32
C PHE A 6 7.91 -0.73 56.26
N LYS A 7 8.70 -1.70 55.79
CA LYS A 7 9.96 -2.29 56.30
C LYS A 7 10.68 -3.06 55.18
N THR A 8 11.99 -2.89 55.10
CA THR A 8 12.97 -3.74 54.40
C THR A 8 13.21 -5.06 55.15
N ARG A 9 13.51 -6.14 54.41
CA ARG A 9 14.27 -7.29 54.92
C ARG A 9 15.26 -7.78 53.86
N HIS A 10 16.53 -7.71 54.24
CA HIS A 10 17.66 -8.43 53.66
C HIS A 10 18.03 -9.61 54.59
N ALA A 11 18.68 -10.61 53.99
CA ALA A 11 19.56 -11.68 54.52
C ALA A 11 19.09 -13.05 53.99
N GLY A 12 19.92 -13.92 53.44
CA GLY A 12 21.38 -13.91 53.32
C GLY A 12 21.85 -15.04 52.39
N GLU A 13 23.15 -15.03 52.14
CA GLU A 13 23.96 -15.98 51.35
C GLU A 13 23.84 -17.45 51.77
N ALA A 14 24.00 -18.34 50.79
CA ALA A 14 24.85 -19.53 50.94
C ALA A 14 25.38 -19.99 49.57
N THR A 15 26.70 -20.02 49.48
CA THR A 15 27.58 -20.66 48.49
C THR A 15 27.37 -22.17 48.41
N GLU A 16 27.50 -22.77 47.21
CA GLU A 16 28.51 -23.82 46.91
C GLU A 16 28.46 -24.33 45.45
N ARG A 17 29.52 -25.03 45.08
CA ARG A 17 30.15 -25.27 43.77
C ARG A 17 29.55 -26.44 42.95
N PRO A 18 29.99 -26.62 41.69
CA PRO A 18 29.46 -27.62 40.76
C PRO A 18 30.21 -28.95 40.84
N GLU A 19 29.52 -30.07 40.59
CA GLU A 19 30.13 -31.34 40.24
C GLU A 19 29.51 -31.96 38.99
N GLU A 20 30.42 -32.43 38.14
CA GLU A 20 30.20 -33.33 37.02
C GLU A 20 29.65 -34.68 37.50
N SER A 21 28.85 -35.36 36.69
CA SER A 21 29.06 -36.80 36.49
C SER A 21 28.31 -37.35 35.29
N ARG A 22 29.00 -38.31 34.68
CA ARG A 22 28.71 -39.13 33.50
C ARG A 22 27.60 -40.16 33.72
N SER A 23 27.33 -40.84 32.61
CA SER A 23 26.79 -42.20 32.45
C SER A 23 25.27 -42.27 32.39
N GLY A 24 24.66 -43.11 31.59
CA GLY A 24 25.18 -44.20 30.76
C GLY A 24 24.00 -44.87 30.09
N ASP A 25 24.31 -45.61 29.03
CA ASP A 25 23.41 -46.48 28.30
C ASP A 25 22.55 -47.37 29.19
N ALA A 26 21.35 -47.75 28.72
CA ALA A 26 21.01 -49.15 28.49
C ALA A 26 19.51 -49.41 28.19
N LEU A 27 19.31 -50.20 27.12
CA LEU A 27 18.44 -51.38 27.00
C LEU A 27 16.95 -51.26 26.63
N GLY A 28 16.62 -52.10 25.64
CA GLY A 28 15.29 -52.73 25.45
C GLY A 28 14.88 -52.78 23.98
N SER A 29 15.43 -53.68 23.13
CA SER A 29 14.93 -55.06 22.87
C SER A 29 13.53 -55.07 22.24
N SER A 30 13.24 -55.61 21.06
CA SER A 30 13.46 -57.01 20.65
C SER A 30 12.86 -57.30 19.25
N GLY A 31 13.42 -58.32 18.57
CA GLY A 31 12.78 -59.25 17.59
C GLY A 31 12.45 -58.68 16.21
N GLY A 32 13.02 -59.16 15.10
CA GLY A 32 13.13 -60.56 14.66
C GLY A 32 12.20 -60.71 13.44
N ASP A 33 12.73 -60.66 12.21
CA ASP A 33 12.96 -61.81 11.31
C ASP A 33 11.68 -62.63 11.05
N SER A 34 11.28 -63.03 9.85
CA SER A 34 11.88 -63.07 8.53
C SER A 34 10.83 -63.67 7.58
N SER A 35 10.85 -63.32 6.29
CA SER A 35 10.64 -64.27 5.18
C SER A 35 10.84 -63.57 3.83
N SER A 36 12.06 -63.75 3.33
CA SER A 36 12.39 -64.15 1.95
C SER A 36 11.25 -64.86 1.21
N SER A 37 11.09 -64.84 -0.11
CA SER A 37 11.84 -64.32 -1.26
C SER A 37 11.13 -64.93 -2.48
N SER A 38 11.07 -64.22 -3.61
CA SER A 38 11.57 -64.70 -4.92
C SER A 38 10.92 -63.96 -6.10
N SER A 39 11.77 -63.20 -6.79
CA SER A 39 12.04 -63.25 -8.23
C SER A 39 10.88 -63.40 -9.22
N SER A 40 10.66 -62.39 -10.08
CA SER A 40 10.72 -62.57 -11.55
C SER A 40 10.50 -61.26 -12.34
N SER A 41 11.57 -60.86 -13.05
CA SER A 41 11.62 -60.40 -14.45
C SER A 41 10.55 -59.45 -15.05
N SER A 42 11.10 -58.36 -15.58
CA SER A 42 10.95 -57.87 -16.97
C SER A 42 9.80 -56.90 -17.32
N ILE A 43 10.18 -55.96 -18.20
CA ILE A 43 9.37 -55.22 -19.20
C ILE A 43 9.18 -53.71 -18.91
N ARG A 44 9.69 -52.91 -19.87
CA ARG A 44 9.35 -51.53 -20.27
C ARG A 44 10.10 -50.34 -19.62
N ASN A 45 11.39 -50.26 -19.93
CA ASN A 45 12.06 -48.99 -20.23
C ASN A 45 12.13 -48.80 -21.76
N ARG A 46 11.21 -48.00 -22.34
CA ARG A 46 11.32 -47.47 -23.72
C ARG A 46 10.23 -46.43 -23.96
N ARG A 47 10.55 -45.14 -23.76
CA ARG A 47 9.97 -43.94 -24.42
C ARG A 47 10.33 -42.68 -23.63
N GLN A 48 11.61 -42.28 -23.68
CA GLN A 48 12.05 -40.92 -23.35
C GLN A 48 13.47 -40.72 -23.89
N HIS A 49 13.59 -40.64 -25.21
CA HIS A 49 14.72 -40.02 -25.93
C HIS A 49 14.49 -40.16 -27.43
N GLN A 50 13.69 -39.26 -28.00
CA GLN A 50 13.70 -38.92 -29.44
C GLN A 50 12.71 -37.78 -29.66
N GLN A 51 13.18 -36.55 -29.50
CA GLN A 51 12.75 -35.35 -30.24
C GLN A 51 13.43 -34.12 -29.61
N ARG A 52 14.76 -34.13 -29.66
CA ARG A 52 15.56 -32.92 -29.81
C ARG A 52 16.44 -33.17 -31.03
N GLU A 53 16.51 -32.13 -31.86
CA GLU A 53 17.40 -31.97 -33.01
C GLU A 53 16.97 -32.65 -34.32
N ARG A 54 16.31 -31.86 -35.17
CA ARG A 54 16.66 -31.69 -36.59
C ARG A 54 15.89 -30.52 -37.20
N GLY A 55 16.59 -29.64 -37.90
CA GLY A 55 16.04 -28.82 -38.97
C GLY A 55 16.06 -27.31 -38.75
N ARG A 56 17.24 -26.71 -38.84
CA ARG A 56 17.43 -25.33 -39.28
C ARG A 56 17.65 -25.40 -40.80
N ASP A 57 16.84 -24.68 -41.59
CA ASP A 57 17.30 -23.70 -42.60
C ASP A 57 16.23 -23.39 -43.68
N GLY A 58 15.92 -22.07 -43.79
CA GLY A 58 15.78 -21.34 -45.05
C GLY A 58 14.45 -21.38 -45.83
N ALA A 59 13.59 -20.38 -45.63
CA ALA A 59 12.91 -19.68 -46.73
C ALA A 59 12.30 -18.35 -46.26
N THR A 60 12.67 -17.30 -46.99
CA THR A 60 12.25 -15.90 -46.94
C THR A 60 10.74 -15.69 -47.04
N GLY A 61 10.18 -15.01 -46.04
CA GLY A 61 8.84 -14.44 -46.08
C GLY A 61 8.81 -13.21 -45.19
N GLU A 62 8.87 -12.04 -45.82
CA GLU A 62 8.71 -10.73 -45.19
C GLU A 62 7.33 -10.60 -44.53
N ALA A 63 7.20 -11.08 -43.29
CA ALA A 63 6.14 -10.63 -42.41
C ALA A 63 6.63 -9.39 -41.67
N LYS A 64 6.40 -8.21 -42.27
CA LYS A 64 6.38 -6.94 -41.55
C LYS A 64 5.40 -7.09 -40.38
N ASN A 65 5.93 -7.41 -39.19
CA ASN A 65 5.25 -7.13 -37.94
C ASN A 65 5.19 -5.62 -37.80
N ALA A 66 4.20 -5.03 -38.45
CA ALA A 66 3.76 -3.67 -38.24
C ALA A 66 3.35 -3.55 -36.77
N PHE A 67 4.29 -3.10 -35.94
CA PHE A 67 4.03 -2.51 -34.65
C PHE A 67 3.13 -1.30 -34.90
N GLY A 68 1.81 -1.52 -34.85
CA GLY A 68 0.80 -0.49 -35.08
C GLY A 68 0.85 0.56 -33.97
N ALA A 69 1.13 1.80 -34.34
CA ALA A 69 0.77 2.99 -33.56
C ALA A 69 -0.73 3.34 -33.82
N PRO A 70 -1.46 4.05 -32.93
CA PRO A 70 -1.09 4.72 -31.68
C PRO A 70 -1.88 4.27 -30.42
N THR A 71 -1.15 4.02 -29.32
CA THR A 71 -1.53 4.12 -27.90
C THR A 71 -2.97 3.81 -27.46
N MET A 72 -3.38 2.54 -27.59
CA MET A 72 -4.33 1.93 -26.64
C MET A 72 -3.54 1.43 -25.43
N LEU A 73 -3.50 2.24 -24.37
CA LEU A 73 -2.64 2.02 -23.21
C LEU A 73 -3.06 0.76 -22.41
N GLY A 74 -2.45 -0.37 -22.75
CA GLY A 74 -2.18 -1.49 -21.83
C GLY A 74 -3.13 -2.68 -21.83
N ILE A 75 -4.24 -2.67 -22.57
CA ILE A 75 -5.19 -3.79 -22.59
C ILE A 75 -5.52 -4.18 -24.04
N GLN A 76 -5.12 -5.39 -24.45
CA GLN A 76 -5.44 -5.94 -25.77
C GLN A 76 -6.90 -6.41 -25.81
N HIS A 77 -7.80 -5.63 -26.39
CA HIS A 77 -9.20 -6.00 -26.59
C HIS A 77 -9.41 -6.60 -27.98
N THR A 78 -10.33 -7.56 -28.11
CA THR A 78 -10.98 -7.80 -29.40
C THR A 78 -11.94 -6.65 -29.71
N SER A 79 -12.25 -6.40 -30.98
CA SER A 79 -13.18 -5.34 -31.41
C SER A 79 -14.59 -5.50 -30.78
N GLU A 80 -15.01 -6.73 -30.52
CA GLU A 80 -16.30 -7.06 -29.90
C GLU A 80 -16.31 -6.83 -28.38
N GLU A 81 -15.23 -7.19 -27.67
CA GLU A 81 -15.07 -6.92 -26.24
C GLU A 81 -15.03 -5.42 -25.97
N ALA A 82 -14.34 -4.67 -26.83
CA ALA A 82 -14.35 -3.23 -26.85
C ALA A 82 -15.80 -2.70 -26.89
N SER A 83 -16.57 -3.02 -27.92
CA SER A 83 -17.94 -2.49 -28.09
C SER A 83 -18.84 -2.76 -26.88
N ASN A 84 -18.78 -3.97 -26.31
CA ASN A 84 -19.60 -4.34 -25.15
C ASN A 84 -19.19 -3.64 -23.84
N ILE A 85 -17.89 -3.44 -23.60
CA ILE A 85 -17.40 -2.73 -22.40
C ILE A 85 -17.67 -1.23 -22.53
N TYR A 86 -17.46 -0.65 -23.72
CA TYR A 86 -17.70 0.77 -23.98
C TYR A 86 -19.17 1.14 -23.89
N ASN A 87 -20.08 0.32 -24.44
CA ASN A 87 -21.51 0.61 -24.40
C ASN A 87 -22.09 0.52 -22.98
N LYS A 88 -21.50 -0.29 -22.08
CA LYS A 88 -21.98 -0.47 -20.70
C LYS A 88 -21.42 0.54 -19.70
N ILE A 89 -20.16 0.95 -19.86
CA ILE A 89 -19.48 1.85 -18.90
C ILE A 89 -19.45 3.29 -19.41
N GLY A 90 -19.52 3.49 -20.73
CA GLY A 90 -19.42 4.81 -21.35
C GLY A 90 -20.58 5.73 -20.96
N THR A 91 -21.74 5.21 -20.60
CA THR A 91 -22.88 6.01 -20.10
C THR A 91 -23.46 5.42 -18.82
N LEU A 92 -23.43 6.18 -17.73
CA LEU A 92 -23.99 5.82 -16.43
C LEU A 92 -24.97 6.88 -15.98
N ASN A 93 -26.21 6.46 -15.63
CA ASN A 93 -27.26 7.34 -15.12
C ASN A 93 -27.45 8.64 -15.96
N GLY A 94 -27.34 8.53 -17.28
CA GLY A 94 -27.49 9.66 -18.22
C GLY A 94 -26.24 10.51 -18.46
N TYR A 95 -25.14 10.26 -17.74
CA TYR A 95 -23.85 10.90 -18.01
C TYR A 95 -22.99 10.03 -18.92
N THR A 96 -22.48 10.59 -20.02
CA THR A 96 -21.55 9.91 -20.93
C THR A 96 -20.13 10.38 -20.66
N PHE A 97 -19.24 9.47 -20.28
CA PHE A 97 -17.82 9.75 -20.05
C PHE A 97 -17.09 9.98 -21.37
N GLU A 98 -16.31 11.06 -21.48
CA GLU A 98 -15.37 11.23 -22.59
C GLU A 98 -14.19 10.26 -22.44
N VAL A 99 -13.73 10.07 -21.20
CA VAL A 99 -12.66 9.14 -20.81
C VAL A 99 -13.27 8.03 -19.95
N PRO A 100 -13.75 6.93 -20.57
CA PRO A 100 -14.46 5.91 -19.81
C PRO A 100 -13.53 5.22 -18.81
N PRO A 101 -14.00 4.99 -17.56
CA PRO A 101 -13.27 4.23 -16.57
C PRO A 101 -13.36 2.75 -16.90
N VAL A 102 -12.53 2.29 -17.84
CA VAL A 102 -12.56 0.91 -18.30
C VAL A 102 -11.92 0.02 -17.26
N ASN A 103 -12.59 -1.05 -16.89
CA ASN A 103 -11.91 -2.15 -16.22
C ASN A 103 -12.49 -3.47 -16.72
N ARG A 104 -11.63 -4.49 -16.81
CA ARG A 104 -12.09 -5.85 -17.09
C ARG A 104 -12.67 -6.42 -15.81
N PHE A 105 -13.99 -6.55 -15.75
CA PHE A 105 -14.69 -6.96 -14.53
C PHE A 105 -15.16 -8.41 -14.55
N HIS A 106 -14.52 -9.30 -15.30
CA HIS A 106 -14.77 -10.72 -15.05
C HIS A 106 -13.60 -11.59 -15.48
N SER A 107 -13.11 -12.41 -14.56
CA SER A 107 -12.11 -13.43 -14.86
C SER A 107 -12.50 -14.74 -14.20
N LYS A 108 -13.10 -15.63 -14.98
CA LYS A 108 -13.41 -17.01 -14.55
C LYS A 108 -12.16 -17.73 -14.02
N THR A 109 -10.98 -17.40 -14.55
CA THR A 109 -9.70 -17.95 -14.06
C THR A 109 -9.34 -17.40 -12.68
N ALA A 110 -9.54 -16.10 -12.42
CA ALA A 110 -9.32 -15.52 -11.10
C ALA A 110 -10.31 -16.07 -10.07
N GLU A 111 -11.59 -16.18 -10.45
CA GLU A 111 -12.63 -16.81 -9.65
C GLU A 111 -12.31 -18.28 -9.32
N ALA A 112 -11.88 -19.06 -10.30
CA ALA A 112 -11.48 -20.45 -10.09
C ALA A 112 -10.27 -20.56 -9.14
N LYS A 113 -9.24 -19.73 -9.31
CA LYS A 113 -8.06 -19.70 -8.43
C LYS A 113 -8.39 -19.24 -7.01
N PHE A 114 -9.29 -18.27 -6.87
CA PHE A 114 -9.79 -17.85 -5.56
C PHE A 114 -10.61 -18.95 -4.90
N THR A 115 -11.50 -19.60 -5.66
CA THR A 115 -12.30 -20.73 -5.18
C THR A 115 -11.42 -21.90 -4.75
N GLN A 116 -10.33 -22.19 -5.48
CA GLN A 116 -9.32 -23.17 -5.08
C GLN A 116 -8.65 -22.81 -3.75
N LEU A 117 -8.44 -21.51 -3.51
CA LEU A 117 -7.76 -21.00 -2.32
C LEU A 117 -8.68 -20.97 -1.08
N ALA A 118 -9.88 -20.41 -1.24
CA ALA A 118 -10.81 -20.08 -0.15
C ALA A 118 -11.98 -21.08 -0.01
N GLY A 119 -12.17 -21.99 -0.96
CA GLY A 119 -13.26 -22.98 -0.96
C GLY A 119 -14.59 -22.47 -1.54
N GLY A 120 -14.62 -21.27 -2.11
CA GLY A 120 -15.79 -20.65 -2.74
C GLY A 120 -15.67 -19.14 -2.84
N LEU A 121 -16.53 -18.49 -3.64
CA LEU A 121 -16.65 -17.02 -3.73
C LEU A 121 -17.17 -16.39 -2.42
N ASN A 122 -18.03 -17.11 -1.71
CA ASN A 122 -18.51 -16.77 -0.36
C ASN A 122 -18.02 -17.84 0.61
N PRO A 123 -16.74 -17.81 1.00
CA PRO A 123 -16.12 -18.90 1.73
C PRO A 123 -16.74 -19.05 3.13
N LYS A 124 -16.88 -20.29 3.57
CA LYS A 124 -17.16 -20.58 4.99
C LYS A 124 -15.89 -20.28 5.78
N PHE A 125 -15.98 -19.29 6.67
CA PHE A 125 -14.90 -18.95 7.57
C PHE A 125 -14.82 -19.97 8.70
N GLU A 126 -13.65 -20.60 8.80
CA GLU A 126 -13.23 -21.43 9.93
C GLU A 126 -11.86 -20.92 10.37
N ALA A 127 -11.74 -20.39 11.60
CA ALA A 127 -10.53 -19.68 12.06
C ALA A 127 -9.23 -20.47 11.80
N ASN A 128 -9.19 -21.74 12.21
CA ASN A 128 -8.01 -22.59 12.02
C ASN A 128 -7.66 -22.79 10.53
N ARG A 129 -8.66 -22.93 9.64
CA ARG A 129 -8.42 -23.08 8.20
C ARG A 129 -7.90 -21.79 7.58
N PHE A 130 -8.40 -20.65 8.05
CA PHE A 130 -7.99 -19.34 7.59
C PHE A 130 -6.56 -19.01 8.01
N ASP A 131 -6.19 -19.30 9.26
CA ASP A 131 -4.81 -19.14 9.75
C ASP A 131 -3.85 -20.06 9.01
N ASN A 132 -4.19 -21.35 8.87
CA ASN A 132 -3.43 -22.30 8.05
C ASN A 132 -3.30 -21.85 6.59
N LEU A 133 -4.31 -21.16 6.03
CA LEU A 133 -4.23 -20.61 4.67
C LEU A 133 -3.23 -19.45 4.59
N ARG A 134 -3.23 -18.54 5.56
CA ARG A 134 -2.28 -17.44 5.63
C ARG A 134 -0.85 -17.95 5.78
N GLU A 135 -0.63 -18.91 6.66
CA GLU A 135 0.67 -19.56 6.84
C GLU A 135 1.14 -20.26 5.56
N ARG A 136 0.26 -21.03 4.89
CA ARG A 136 0.57 -21.67 3.61
C ARG A 136 0.99 -20.66 2.54
N LEU A 137 0.32 -19.52 2.42
CA LEU A 137 0.69 -18.46 1.47
C LEU A 137 1.99 -17.74 1.84
N GLN A 138 2.40 -17.78 3.10
CA GLN A 138 3.70 -17.24 3.52
C GLN A 138 4.85 -18.16 3.10
N VAL A 139 4.65 -19.48 3.14
CA VAL A 139 5.69 -20.47 2.81
C VAL A 139 5.63 -21.01 1.38
N SER A 140 4.55 -20.75 0.64
CA SER A 140 4.38 -21.20 -0.75
C SER A 140 5.46 -20.63 -1.68
N GLU A 141 5.74 -21.36 -2.77
CA GLU A 141 6.61 -20.86 -3.82
C GLU A 141 6.14 -19.49 -4.34
N LYS A 142 7.10 -18.60 -4.63
CA LYS A 142 6.82 -17.22 -5.06
C LYS A 142 5.81 -17.17 -6.22
N ARG A 143 5.94 -18.06 -7.20
CA ARG A 143 5.07 -18.09 -8.39
C ARG A 143 3.62 -18.38 -8.04
N ASP A 144 3.37 -19.35 -7.15
CA ASP A 144 2.02 -19.74 -6.76
C ASP A 144 1.38 -18.67 -5.87
N LYS A 145 2.16 -18.14 -4.93
CA LYS A 145 1.76 -16.99 -4.11
C LYS A 145 1.32 -15.81 -4.97
N ASP A 146 2.16 -15.40 -5.91
CA ASP A 146 1.88 -14.29 -6.83
C ASP A 146 0.63 -14.58 -7.67
N GLY A 147 0.44 -15.83 -8.10
CA GLY A 147 -0.74 -16.26 -8.83
C GLY A 147 -2.05 -16.14 -8.04
N HIS A 148 -2.05 -16.49 -6.75
CA HIS A 148 -3.21 -16.33 -5.87
C HIS A 148 -3.47 -14.87 -5.51
N LEU A 149 -2.43 -14.10 -5.20
CA LEU A 149 -2.54 -12.67 -4.89
C LEU A 149 -3.05 -11.88 -6.09
N GLN A 150 -2.61 -12.22 -7.31
CA GLN A 150 -3.12 -11.62 -8.54
C GLN A 150 -4.61 -11.95 -8.73
N ALA A 151 -5.04 -13.18 -8.47
CA ALA A 151 -6.45 -13.55 -8.56
C ALA A 151 -7.32 -12.77 -7.57
N ILE A 152 -6.88 -12.63 -6.31
CA ILE A 152 -7.56 -11.82 -5.30
C ILE A 152 -7.63 -10.35 -5.74
N ALA A 153 -6.54 -9.78 -6.27
CA ALA A 153 -6.53 -8.40 -6.75
C ALA A 153 -7.48 -8.17 -7.94
N MET A 154 -7.59 -9.15 -8.85
CA MET A 154 -8.54 -9.10 -9.96
C MET A 154 -9.99 -9.12 -9.47
N LEU A 155 -10.33 -10.01 -8.52
CA LEU A 155 -11.67 -10.05 -7.93
C LEU A 155 -11.97 -8.77 -7.16
N TYR A 156 -11.00 -8.24 -6.41
CA TYR A 156 -11.16 -6.94 -5.74
C TYR A 156 -11.51 -5.82 -6.73
N ALA A 157 -10.81 -5.76 -7.86
CA ALA A 157 -11.08 -4.80 -8.92
C ALA A 157 -12.48 -4.97 -9.55
N GLU A 158 -12.94 -6.21 -9.73
CA GLU A 158 -14.29 -6.58 -10.18
C GLU A 158 -15.37 -6.09 -9.22
N PHE A 159 -15.23 -6.39 -7.93
CA PHE A 159 -16.17 -5.95 -6.91
C PHE A 159 -16.21 -4.42 -6.77
N LEU A 160 -15.06 -3.74 -6.82
CA LEU A 160 -15.03 -2.27 -6.82
C LEU A 160 -15.79 -1.67 -8.01
N GLY A 161 -15.59 -2.22 -9.20
CA GLY A 161 -16.32 -1.81 -10.40
C GLY A 161 -17.81 -1.96 -10.27
N ASN A 162 -18.25 -3.15 -9.85
CA ASN A 162 -19.66 -3.45 -9.67
C ASN A 162 -20.30 -2.52 -8.63
N ASN A 163 -19.57 -2.15 -7.57
CA ASN A 163 -20.04 -1.16 -6.59
C ASN A 163 -20.14 0.24 -7.21
N PHE A 164 -19.16 0.67 -8.00
CA PHE A 164 -19.20 1.95 -8.72
C PHE A 164 -20.39 2.05 -9.68
N LEU A 165 -20.66 0.99 -10.46
CA LEU A 165 -21.79 0.94 -11.41
C LEU A 165 -23.16 1.03 -10.71
N LYS A 166 -23.26 0.53 -9.47
CA LYS A 166 -24.50 0.55 -8.68
C LYS A 166 -24.68 1.84 -7.88
N ALA A 167 -23.61 2.61 -7.69
CA ALA A 167 -23.64 3.83 -6.91
C ALA A 167 -24.54 4.90 -7.56
N ARG A 168 -25.24 5.67 -6.72
CA ARG A 168 -26.20 6.71 -7.13
C ARG A 168 -25.83 8.03 -6.47
N GLY A 169 -26.30 9.14 -7.05
CA GLY A 169 -26.07 10.48 -6.50
C GLY A 169 -24.63 10.96 -6.63
N LEU A 170 -23.87 10.39 -7.57
CA LEU A 170 -22.50 10.79 -7.88
C LEU A 170 -22.48 11.94 -8.89
N ASP A 171 -21.47 12.81 -8.77
CA ASP A 171 -21.16 13.80 -9.81
C ASP A 171 -20.14 13.19 -10.78
N TYR A 172 -20.65 12.49 -11.81
CA TYR A 172 -19.80 11.80 -12.76
C TYR A 172 -18.88 12.73 -13.57
N ALA A 173 -19.32 13.96 -13.83
CA ALA A 173 -18.50 14.95 -14.53
C ALA A 173 -17.26 15.33 -13.71
N GLU A 174 -17.46 15.55 -12.42
CA GLU A 174 -16.34 15.85 -11.52
C GLU A 174 -15.44 14.64 -11.27
N ILE A 175 -16.01 13.44 -11.16
CA ILE A 175 -15.23 12.18 -11.09
C ILE A 175 -14.35 12.04 -12.33
N GLU A 176 -14.88 12.29 -13.51
CA GLU A 176 -14.12 12.21 -14.75
C GLU A 176 -12.95 13.20 -14.76
N ARG A 177 -13.16 14.44 -14.32
CA ARG A 177 -12.08 15.43 -14.19
C ARG A 177 -10.96 14.95 -13.27
N CYS A 178 -11.27 14.17 -12.23
CA CYS A 178 -10.27 13.61 -11.32
C CYS A 178 -9.27 12.66 -12.02
N PHE A 179 -9.64 12.08 -13.16
CA PHE A 179 -8.72 11.28 -13.98
C PHE A 179 -7.58 12.11 -14.59
N TYR A 180 -7.78 13.41 -14.78
CA TYR A 180 -6.81 14.25 -15.48
C TYR A 180 -5.54 14.46 -14.60
N PRO A 181 -4.33 14.29 -15.17
CA PRO A 181 -3.09 14.36 -14.40
C PRO A 181 -2.84 15.72 -13.73
N ARG A 182 -3.37 16.81 -14.30
CA ARG A 182 -3.15 18.19 -13.81
C ARG A 182 -4.32 18.74 -13.00
N TYR A 183 -5.36 17.95 -12.82
CA TYR A 183 -6.54 18.39 -12.08
C TYR A 183 -6.44 18.02 -10.60
N ALA A 184 -6.77 18.99 -9.75
CA ALA A 184 -6.94 18.83 -8.31
C ALA A 184 -8.28 19.47 -7.92
N PRO A 185 -9.30 18.67 -7.54
CA PRO A 185 -10.59 19.19 -7.12
C PRO A 185 -10.47 19.94 -5.79
N LYS A 186 -11.44 20.81 -5.49
CA LYS A 186 -11.63 21.29 -4.12
C LYS A 186 -12.11 20.15 -3.22
N TYR A 187 -11.71 20.14 -1.96
CA TYR A 187 -12.06 19.09 -1.00
C TYR A 187 -13.57 18.81 -0.94
N ASP A 188 -14.38 19.86 -0.79
CA ASP A 188 -15.84 19.72 -0.69
C ASP A 188 -16.48 19.21 -1.98
N THR A 189 -15.98 19.71 -3.12
CA THR A 189 -16.45 19.29 -4.44
C THR A 189 -16.15 17.83 -4.67
N LEU A 190 -14.96 17.36 -4.28
CA LEU A 190 -14.57 15.96 -4.36
C LEU A 190 -15.46 15.07 -3.49
N LEU A 191 -15.65 15.42 -2.21
CA LEU A 191 -16.49 14.61 -1.32
C LEU A 191 -17.92 14.51 -1.85
N LYS A 192 -18.50 15.62 -2.28
CA LYS A 192 -19.83 15.63 -2.91
C LYS A 192 -19.88 14.74 -4.15
N ALA A 193 -18.88 14.81 -5.01
CA ALA A 193 -18.82 14.01 -6.23
C ALA A 193 -18.78 12.51 -5.95
N LEU A 194 -18.10 12.12 -4.88
CA LEU A 194 -17.99 10.73 -4.42
C LEU A 194 -19.20 10.25 -3.61
N GLY A 195 -20.21 11.10 -3.37
CA GLY A 195 -21.33 10.81 -2.49
C GLY A 195 -20.96 10.79 -0.99
N MET A 196 -19.78 11.31 -0.65
CA MET A 196 -19.22 11.24 0.69
C MET A 196 -19.60 12.44 1.56
N ARG A 197 -19.83 12.17 2.85
CA ARG A 197 -20.17 13.23 3.81
C ARG A 197 -18.93 14.00 4.26
N LYS A 198 -19.00 15.32 4.14
CA LYS A 198 -18.02 16.24 4.72
C LYS A 198 -18.09 16.19 6.25
N PRO A 199 -17.00 15.82 6.96
CA PRO A 199 -17.00 15.85 8.42
C PRO A 199 -16.97 17.30 8.92
N LEU A 200 -17.56 17.56 10.10
CA LEU A 200 -17.55 18.90 10.71
C LEU A 200 -16.12 19.34 11.10
N TRP A 201 -15.35 18.42 11.68
CA TRP A 201 -13.93 18.59 12.02
C TRP A 201 -13.15 17.36 11.57
N TRP A 202 -11.84 17.50 11.39
CA TRP A 202 -11.01 16.36 11.07
C TRP A 202 -10.74 15.55 12.34
N GLN A 203 -10.99 14.26 12.25
CA GLN A 203 -10.60 13.29 13.25
C GLN A 203 -9.74 12.24 12.54
N GLN A 204 -8.60 11.90 13.14
CA GLN A 204 -7.84 10.77 12.67
C GLN A 204 -8.72 9.53 12.78
N GLY A 205 -8.83 8.79 11.68
CA GLY A 205 -9.60 7.57 11.64
C GLY A 205 -9.18 6.65 12.78
N LEU A 206 -10.17 6.16 13.53
CA LEU A 206 -9.98 5.10 14.50
C LEU A 206 -9.66 3.79 13.75
N PHE A 207 -8.45 3.65 13.20
CA PHE A 207 -7.88 2.31 13.12
C PHE A 207 -7.48 1.94 14.55
N SER A 208 -8.53 1.65 15.32
CA SER A 208 -8.51 0.86 16.52
C SER A 208 -7.60 -0.34 16.21
N SER A 209 -6.62 -0.57 17.08
CA SER A 209 -5.47 -1.49 16.97
C SER A 209 -5.72 -2.81 16.18
N LEU A 210 -4.67 -3.58 15.81
CA LEU A 210 -4.77 -4.95 15.22
C LEU A 210 -6.03 -5.75 15.58
N GLU A 211 -6.37 -5.64 16.85
CA GLU A 211 -7.38 -6.37 17.55
C GLU A 211 -8.80 -5.98 17.14
N ASP A 212 -9.05 -4.77 16.65
CA ASP A 212 -10.42 -4.28 16.46
C ASP A 212 -10.95 -4.54 15.03
N ILE A 213 -10.09 -4.52 14.01
CA ILE A 213 -10.50 -4.80 12.63
C ILE A 213 -10.67 -6.31 12.38
N SER A 214 -9.85 -7.12 13.05
CA SER A 214 -9.99 -8.59 13.00
C SER A 214 -11.24 -9.08 13.75
N ARG A 215 -11.84 -8.28 14.64
CA ARG A 215 -13.01 -8.66 15.45
C ARG A 215 -14.36 -8.49 14.75
N LEU A 216 -14.52 -7.51 13.84
CA LEU A 216 -15.81 -7.24 13.19
C LEU A 216 -16.44 -8.45 12.46
N PRO A 217 -15.67 -9.30 11.75
CA PRO A 217 -16.21 -10.53 11.17
C PRO A 217 -16.35 -11.67 12.20
N LEU A 218 -15.56 -11.66 13.28
CA LEU A 218 -15.56 -12.69 14.32
C LEU A 218 -16.76 -12.57 15.27
N ASP A 219 -17.30 -11.38 15.46
CA ASP A 219 -18.52 -11.16 16.27
C ASP A 219 -19.76 -11.85 15.66
N ARG A 220 -19.69 -12.22 14.37
CA ARG A 220 -20.74 -12.95 13.64
C ARG A 220 -20.51 -14.47 13.62
N CYS A 221 -19.44 -14.95 14.23
CA CYS A 221 -19.16 -16.37 14.30
C CYS A 221 -20.11 -17.09 15.26
N SER A 222 -20.55 -18.29 14.88
CA SER A 222 -21.24 -19.19 15.81
C SER A 222 -20.34 -19.56 16.99
N ILE A 223 -20.90 -20.22 18.02
CA ILE A 223 -20.15 -20.79 19.15
C ILE A 223 -19.00 -21.71 18.67
N GLU A 224 -19.16 -22.32 17.48
CA GLU A 224 -18.15 -23.16 16.84
C GLU A 224 -17.12 -22.38 16.00
N LYS A 225 -17.10 -21.05 16.08
CA LYS A 225 -16.25 -20.14 15.28
C LYS A 225 -16.46 -20.26 13.77
N LYS A 226 -17.70 -20.51 13.33
CA LYS A 226 -18.08 -20.63 11.92
C LYS A 226 -18.98 -19.47 11.49
N ALA A 227 -18.70 -18.88 10.33
CA ALA A 227 -19.56 -17.90 9.68
C ALA A 227 -19.45 -18.00 8.16
N SER A 228 -20.49 -17.63 7.42
CA SER A 228 -20.34 -17.33 5.99
C SER A 228 -19.91 -15.88 5.84
N MET A 229 -18.84 -15.63 5.10
CA MET A 229 -18.39 -14.28 4.78
C MET A 229 -18.64 -13.98 3.31
N SER A 230 -19.05 -12.75 3.03
CA SER A 230 -18.94 -12.17 1.69
C SER A 230 -17.46 -12.06 1.27
N PHE A 231 -17.21 -11.88 -0.03
CA PHE A 231 -15.86 -11.62 -0.52
C PHE A 231 -15.25 -10.39 0.15
N GLU A 232 -16.02 -9.32 0.33
CA GLU A 232 -15.58 -8.06 0.94
C GLU A 232 -15.10 -8.26 2.38
N GLU A 233 -15.89 -8.99 3.19
CA GLU A 233 -15.54 -9.33 4.57
C GLU A 233 -14.29 -10.22 4.62
N TRP A 234 -14.24 -11.26 3.77
CA TRP A 234 -13.08 -12.14 3.69
C TRP A 234 -11.82 -11.39 3.29
N TYR A 235 -11.91 -10.51 2.29
CA TYR A 235 -10.79 -9.71 1.79
C TYR A 235 -10.27 -8.77 2.86
N CYS A 236 -11.15 -8.04 3.56
CA CYS A 236 -10.74 -7.17 4.68
C CYS A 236 -10.04 -7.96 5.79
N LEU A 237 -10.60 -9.13 6.15
CA LEU A 237 -10.02 -10.00 7.17
C LEU A 237 -8.66 -10.56 6.74
N PHE A 238 -8.52 -10.94 5.47
CA PHE A 238 -7.29 -11.53 4.92
C PHE A 238 -6.11 -10.58 5.06
N TRP A 239 -6.35 -9.30 4.84
CA TRP A 239 -5.34 -8.27 5.00
C TRP A 239 -5.26 -7.67 6.41
N ASN A 240 -6.17 -8.04 7.32
CA ASN A 240 -6.33 -7.47 8.67
C ASN A 240 -6.50 -5.95 8.67
N TYR A 241 -7.19 -5.41 7.66
CA TYR A 241 -7.60 -4.02 7.65
C TYR A 241 -8.91 -3.85 6.90
N TYR A 242 -9.63 -2.79 7.23
CA TYR A 242 -10.88 -2.47 6.58
C TYR A 242 -10.56 -1.78 5.25
N GLN A 243 -10.97 -2.40 4.14
CA GLN A 243 -10.88 -1.80 2.83
C GLN A 243 -12.31 -1.53 2.31
N PRO A 244 -12.72 -0.27 2.18
CA PRO A 244 -14.05 0.05 1.70
C PRO A 244 -14.21 -0.33 0.22
N PHE A 245 -15.42 -0.77 -0.14
CA PHE A 245 -15.83 -1.04 -1.51
C PHE A 245 -16.74 0.10 -1.99
N ASN A 246 -16.16 1.26 -2.23
CA ASN A 246 -16.87 2.48 -2.61
C ASN A 246 -16.27 3.15 -3.86
N THR A 247 -16.93 4.22 -4.32
CA THR A 247 -16.49 5.02 -5.48
C THR A 247 -15.07 5.56 -5.33
N LEU A 248 -14.68 5.96 -4.11
CA LEU A 248 -13.32 6.47 -3.83
C LEU A 248 -12.25 5.40 -4.08
N ALA A 249 -12.43 4.20 -3.52
CA ALA A 249 -11.51 3.09 -3.72
C ALA A 249 -11.39 2.71 -5.20
N TYR A 250 -12.51 2.73 -5.94
CA TYR A 250 -12.53 2.52 -7.39
C TYR A 250 -11.74 3.61 -8.14
N LEU A 251 -11.97 4.89 -7.82
CA LEU A 251 -11.26 6.03 -8.44
C LEU A 251 -9.75 5.96 -8.20
N CYS A 252 -9.33 5.66 -6.97
CA CYS A 252 -7.93 5.44 -6.59
C CYS A 252 -7.31 4.26 -7.37
N MET A 253 -8.05 3.17 -7.57
CA MET A 253 -7.59 2.02 -8.35
C MET A 253 -7.37 2.38 -9.83
N VAL A 254 -8.34 3.01 -10.50
CA VAL A 254 -8.24 3.33 -11.94
C VAL A 254 -7.18 4.38 -12.25
N THR A 255 -6.84 5.23 -11.27
CA THR A 255 -5.75 6.21 -11.36
C THR A 255 -4.41 5.71 -10.82
N ALA A 256 -4.35 4.46 -10.33
CA ALA A 256 -3.22 3.84 -9.66
C ALA A 256 -2.60 4.71 -8.54
N GLN A 257 -3.46 5.33 -7.73
CA GLN A 257 -3.11 6.21 -6.61
C GLN A 257 -3.70 5.69 -5.31
N SER A 258 -3.02 5.91 -4.18
CA SER A 258 -3.58 5.60 -2.85
C SER A 258 -4.39 6.74 -2.26
N MET A 259 -4.31 7.94 -2.84
CA MET A 259 -5.01 9.14 -2.37
C MET A 259 -5.36 10.06 -3.53
N LEU A 260 -6.40 10.85 -3.34
CA LEU A 260 -6.77 11.92 -4.27
C LEU A 260 -6.25 13.26 -3.75
N TYR A 261 -5.62 14.01 -4.64
CA TYR A 261 -4.97 15.27 -4.30
C TYR A 261 -5.96 16.42 -4.44
N THR A 262 -6.44 16.93 -3.31
CA THR A 262 -7.28 18.12 -3.26
C THR A 262 -6.44 19.38 -3.41
N ARG A 263 -7.02 20.46 -3.94
CA ARG A 263 -6.34 21.75 -4.08
C ARG A 263 -5.83 22.25 -2.72
N GLU A 264 -6.65 22.13 -1.67
CA GLU A 264 -6.31 22.53 -0.31
C GLU A 264 -5.11 21.76 0.24
N LEU A 265 -5.02 20.46 -0.04
CA LEU A 265 -3.86 19.66 0.33
C LEU A 265 -2.60 20.14 -0.41
N VAL A 266 -2.70 20.29 -1.73
CA VAL A 266 -1.56 20.73 -2.58
C VAL A 266 -1.05 22.09 -2.12
N ASP A 267 -1.95 23.06 -1.95
CA ASP A 267 -1.60 24.42 -1.54
C ASP A 267 -1.01 24.45 -0.12
N SER A 268 -1.62 23.72 0.82
CA SER A 268 -1.13 23.68 2.21
C SER A 268 0.23 22.99 2.33
N VAL A 269 0.45 21.93 1.55
CA VAL A 269 1.76 21.24 1.49
C VAL A 269 2.80 22.13 0.84
N ALA A 270 2.46 22.86 -0.23
CA ALA A 270 3.39 23.80 -0.84
C ALA A 270 3.77 24.95 0.11
N ASP A 271 2.81 25.51 0.85
CA ASP A 271 3.06 26.52 1.89
C ASP A 271 3.97 25.96 3.01
N TYR A 272 3.67 24.74 3.46
CA TYR A 272 4.50 24.05 4.44
C TYR A 272 5.93 23.87 3.93
N LEU A 273 6.12 23.33 2.73
CA LEU A 273 7.44 23.09 2.16
C LEU A 273 8.22 24.39 1.94
N ALA A 274 7.56 25.48 1.55
CA ALA A 274 8.19 26.79 1.45
C ALA A 274 8.67 27.30 2.83
N GLU A 275 7.84 27.18 3.87
CA GLU A 275 8.21 27.53 5.26
C GLU A 275 9.41 26.68 5.73
N ARG A 276 9.36 25.37 5.52
CA ARG A 276 10.43 24.46 5.94
C ARG A 276 11.74 24.69 5.18
N HIS A 277 11.65 24.93 3.87
CA HIS A 277 12.81 25.24 3.03
C HIS A 277 13.48 26.57 3.46
N ALA A 278 12.70 27.57 3.84
CA ALA A 278 13.22 28.86 4.30
C ALA A 278 14.10 28.75 5.57
N LEU A 279 13.90 27.71 6.39
CA LEU A 279 14.71 27.44 7.58
C LEU A 279 16.08 26.82 7.27
N ILE A 280 16.33 26.40 6.03
CA ILE A 280 17.61 25.87 5.59
C ILE A 280 18.58 27.03 5.38
N THR A 281 19.64 27.07 6.19
CA THR A 281 20.68 28.12 6.15
C THR A 281 21.86 27.75 5.27
N GLU A 282 22.19 26.46 5.15
CA GLU A 282 23.27 25.94 4.32
C GLU A 282 22.99 26.21 2.83
N VAL A 283 23.93 26.89 2.14
CA VAL A 283 23.71 27.37 0.75
C VAL A 283 23.49 26.22 -0.25
N ASN A 284 24.27 25.14 -0.14
CA ASN A 284 24.16 23.99 -1.05
C ASN A 284 22.84 23.25 -0.83
N ALA A 285 22.51 22.96 0.44
CA ALA A 285 21.26 22.37 0.88
C ALA A 285 20.03 23.17 0.41
N LYS A 286 20.11 24.50 0.47
CA LYS A 286 19.03 25.41 0.03
C LYS A 286 18.81 25.40 -1.49
N LYS A 287 19.82 25.05 -2.28
CA LYS A 287 19.71 24.91 -3.74
C LYS A 287 19.32 23.50 -4.18
N ALA A 288 19.47 22.51 -3.30
CA ALA A 288 19.13 21.12 -3.60
C ALA A 288 17.63 20.98 -3.86
N PRO A 289 17.23 20.12 -4.82
CA PRO A 289 15.82 19.86 -5.09
C PRO A 289 15.17 19.10 -3.92
N ILE A 290 13.85 19.19 -3.83
CA ILE A 290 13.08 18.28 -2.98
C ILE A 290 12.91 16.97 -3.76
N LEU A 291 13.24 15.83 -3.17
CA LEU A 291 12.98 14.54 -3.79
C LEU A 291 11.63 14.00 -3.36
N PHE A 292 10.88 13.45 -4.31
CA PHE A 292 9.69 12.66 -4.02
C PHE A 292 9.95 11.20 -4.43
N LEU A 293 10.27 10.37 -3.44
CA LEU A 293 10.49 8.93 -3.60
C LEU A 293 9.15 8.19 -3.65
N GLY A 294 9.07 7.13 -4.46
CA GLY A 294 7.81 6.39 -4.62
C GLY A 294 6.74 7.19 -5.38
N ALA A 295 7.13 8.18 -6.18
CA ALA A 295 6.22 9.05 -6.93
C ALA A 295 5.60 8.32 -8.15
N ARG A 296 4.74 7.33 -7.90
CA ARG A 296 4.23 6.35 -8.90
C ARG A 296 3.72 6.96 -10.20
N THR A 297 2.97 8.06 -10.10
CA THR A 297 2.38 8.77 -11.25
C THR A 297 2.99 10.16 -11.49
N GLY A 298 3.83 10.64 -10.57
CA GLY A 298 4.34 12.01 -10.55
C GLY A 298 3.27 13.10 -10.38
N LYS A 299 1.97 12.76 -10.25
CA LYS A 299 0.85 13.73 -10.20
C LYS A 299 1.05 14.74 -9.06
N PHE A 300 1.30 14.27 -7.85
CA PHE A 300 1.34 15.17 -6.70
C PHE A 300 2.53 16.13 -6.70
N GLY A 301 3.74 15.66 -7.02
CA GLY A 301 4.87 16.59 -7.15
C GLY A 301 4.72 17.55 -8.34
N ALA A 302 4.05 17.15 -9.43
CA ALA A 302 3.73 18.05 -10.54
C ALA A 302 2.73 19.14 -10.12
N LEU A 303 1.70 18.77 -9.34
CA LEU A 303 0.76 19.72 -8.75
C LEU A 303 1.47 20.68 -7.78
N LEU A 304 2.40 20.19 -6.97
CA LEU A 304 3.22 21.02 -6.07
C LEU A 304 4.08 22.01 -6.86
N ASN A 305 4.78 21.56 -7.89
CA ASN A 305 5.57 22.42 -8.78
C ASN A 305 4.69 23.47 -9.47
N ALA A 306 3.46 23.13 -9.86
CA ALA A 306 2.52 24.06 -10.48
C ALA A 306 2.09 25.22 -9.56
N THR A 307 2.22 25.09 -8.23
CA THR A 307 1.92 26.17 -7.30
C THR A 307 2.90 27.35 -7.39
N GLN A 308 4.13 27.11 -7.87
CA GLN A 308 5.22 28.10 -7.90
C GLN A 308 5.59 28.71 -6.53
N LYS A 309 5.11 28.12 -5.42
CA LYS A 309 5.40 28.59 -4.06
C LYS A 309 6.73 28.05 -3.51
N ILE A 310 7.16 26.89 -4.01
CA ILE A 310 8.35 26.19 -3.52
C ILE A 310 9.56 26.71 -4.31
N PRO A 311 10.62 27.23 -3.66
CA PRO A 311 11.74 27.89 -4.34
C PRO A 311 12.65 26.94 -5.15
N VAL A 312 12.48 25.63 -4.98
CA VAL A 312 13.25 24.58 -5.69
C VAL A 312 12.29 23.55 -6.28
N PRO A 313 12.66 22.87 -7.37
CA PRO A 313 11.78 21.87 -7.97
C PRO A 313 11.62 20.64 -7.06
N VAL A 314 10.41 20.05 -7.12
CA VAL A 314 10.13 18.70 -6.61
C VAL A 314 10.41 17.70 -7.74
N ILE A 315 11.42 16.84 -7.55
CA ILE A 315 11.81 15.80 -8.53
C ILE A 315 11.17 14.48 -8.15
N HIS A 316 10.42 13.88 -9.09
CA HIS A 316 9.78 12.58 -8.92
C HIS A 316 10.76 11.44 -9.19
N ILE A 317 10.93 10.55 -8.22
CA ILE A 317 11.78 9.36 -8.33
C ILE A 317 10.93 8.11 -8.13
N HIS A 318 11.13 7.11 -8.98
CA HIS A 318 10.58 5.78 -8.78
C HIS A 318 11.45 4.72 -9.47
N GLU A 319 11.68 3.56 -8.85
CA GLU A 319 12.54 2.53 -9.44
C GLU A 319 11.88 1.86 -10.65
N ASN A 320 10.58 1.60 -10.54
CA ASN A 320 9.74 1.00 -11.56
C ASN A 320 8.53 1.89 -11.85
N PRO A 321 8.71 3.09 -12.46
CA PRO A 321 7.63 4.04 -12.65
C PRO A 321 6.51 3.38 -13.45
N ASN A 322 5.26 3.69 -13.11
CA ASN A 322 4.15 3.17 -13.88
C ASN A 322 4.11 3.88 -15.23
N MET A 323 4.51 3.16 -16.30
CA MET A 323 4.47 3.67 -17.67
C MET A 323 3.03 3.84 -18.19
N ASN A 324 2.05 3.27 -17.48
CA ASN A 324 0.64 3.45 -17.74
C ASN A 324 -0.14 3.56 -16.41
N PRO A 325 -0.14 4.74 -15.77
CA PRO A 325 -0.78 4.93 -14.46
C PRO A 325 -2.30 4.82 -14.52
N TYR A 326 -2.89 4.94 -15.70
CA TYR A 326 -4.33 4.97 -15.87
C TYR A 326 -4.83 3.65 -16.45
N LEU A 327 -5.75 3.00 -15.74
CA LEU A 327 -6.54 1.91 -16.30
C LEU A 327 -7.73 2.51 -17.06
N LEU A 328 -7.45 3.45 -17.97
CA LEU A 328 -8.47 4.24 -18.67
C LEU A 328 -8.27 4.12 -20.17
N VAL A 329 -9.36 4.25 -20.92
CA VAL A 329 -9.27 4.42 -22.37
C VAL A 329 -9.33 5.90 -22.68
N ILE A 330 -8.22 6.43 -23.19
CA ILE A 330 -8.08 7.86 -23.45
C ILE A 330 -8.30 8.10 -24.96
N PRO A 331 -9.34 8.86 -25.34
CA PRO A 331 -9.58 9.24 -26.73
C PRO A 331 -8.37 9.94 -27.35
N GLN A 332 -8.17 9.77 -28.66
CA GLN A 332 -7.03 10.36 -29.38
C GLN A 332 -6.92 11.88 -29.18
N ASN A 333 -8.05 12.59 -29.22
CA ASN A 333 -8.13 14.04 -29.01
C ASN A 333 -7.78 14.48 -27.58
N LYS A 334 -7.73 13.58 -26.60
CA LYS A 334 -7.42 13.86 -25.19
C LYS A 334 -6.03 13.38 -24.76
N GLN A 335 -5.30 12.63 -25.61
CA GLN A 335 -4.01 12.05 -25.23
C GLN A 335 -2.98 13.08 -24.75
N ALA A 336 -2.98 14.29 -25.30
CA ALA A 336 -2.09 15.36 -24.88
C ALA A 336 -2.35 15.81 -23.43
N GLU A 337 -3.62 15.83 -23.00
CA GLU A 337 -4.04 16.21 -21.64
C GLU A 337 -3.64 15.16 -20.60
N PHE A 338 -3.53 13.89 -21.03
CA PHE A 338 -3.16 12.74 -20.19
C PHE A 338 -1.66 12.41 -20.23
N LYS A 339 -0.82 13.31 -20.76
CA LYS A 339 0.64 13.13 -20.76
C LYS A 339 1.14 12.93 -19.33
N ILE A 340 1.81 11.79 -19.10
CA ILE A 340 2.35 11.42 -17.79
C ILE A 340 3.42 12.43 -17.39
N ASN A 341 3.44 12.80 -16.10
CA ASN A 341 4.47 13.67 -15.55
C ASN A 341 5.83 12.96 -15.61
N PRO A 342 6.93 13.67 -15.93
CA PRO A 342 8.24 13.05 -15.98
C PRO A 342 8.62 12.48 -14.62
N ILE A 343 8.99 11.20 -14.60
CA ILE A 343 9.50 10.49 -13.42
C ILE A 343 10.90 9.98 -13.75
N VAL A 344 11.87 10.31 -12.91
CA VAL A 344 13.24 9.81 -13.06
C VAL A 344 13.27 8.36 -12.57
N LYS A 345 13.55 7.44 -13.49
CA LYS A 345 13.70 6.03 -13.18
C LYS A 345 15.04 5.78 -12.49
N MET A 346 15.05 5.64 -11.17
CA MET A 346 16.27 5.50 -10.37
C MET A 346 15.95 4.80 -9.05
N LYS A 347 16.94 4.07 -8.50
CA LYS A 347 16.86 3.52 -7.14
C LYS A 347 16.82 4.62 -6.09
N ASN A 348 16.09 4.41 -5.00
CA ASN A 348 15.94 5.43 -3.95
C ASN A 348 17.30 5.88 -3.38
N GLN A 349 18.16 4.94 -3.01
CA GLN A 349 19.52 5.22 -2.50
C GLN A 349 20.35 6.05 -3.49
N ALA A 350 20.37 5.66 -4.77
CA ALA A 350 21.12 6.38 -5.80
C ALA A 350 20.59 7.81 -6.02
N ALA A 351 19.28 8.03 -5.85
CA ALA A 351 18.72 9.38 -5.93
C ALA A 351 19.10 10.23 -4.72
N LEU A 352 19.07 9.66 -3.51
CA LEU A 352 19.49 10.34 -2.29
C LEU A 352 20.97 10.78 -2.38
N GLU A 353 21.85 9.92 -2.87
CA GLU A 353 23.27 10.22 -3.10
C GLU A 353 23.49 11.26 -4.19
N LYS A 354 22.77 11.15 -5.32
CA LYS A 354 22.95 12.05 -6.46
C LYS A 354 22.51 13.49 -6.18
N TYR A 355 21.36 13.66 -5.52
CA TYR A 355 20.74 14.97 -5.36
C TYR A 355 20.95 15.59 -3.98
N GLU A 356 21.47 14.81 -3.02
CA GLU A 356 21.71 15.22 -1.63
C GLU A 356 20.59 16.12 -1.05
N PRO A 357 19.32 15.68 -1.12
CA PRO A 357 18.20 16.53 -0.76
C PRO A 357 18.22 16.85 0.73
N SER A 358 17.71 18.03 1.07
CA SER A 358 17.41 18.41 2.45
C SER A 358 16.01 17.97 2.90
N ILE A 359 15.06 17.94 1.96
CA ILE A 359 13.67 17.53 2.20
C ILE A 359 13.32 16.39 1.26
N VAL A 360 12.72 15.33 1.80
CA VAL A 360 12.25 14.18 1.03
C VAL A 360 10.76 13.96 1.26
N LEU A 361 9.97 13.85 0.20
CA LEU A 361 8.59 13.38 0.23
C LEU A 361 8.56 11.91 -0.16
N PHE A 362 7.63 11.15 0.38
CA PHE A 362 7.39 9.78 -0.06
C PHE A 362 5.98 9.29 0.30
N SER A 363 5.51 8.29 -0.43
CA SER A 363 4.19 7.67 -0.27
C SER A 363 4.27 6.17 -0.61
N ASP A 364 3.17 5.45 -0.39
CA ASP A 364 3.03 4.03 -0.78
C ASP A 364 4.10 3.11 -0.16
N MET A 365 4.34 3.22 1.16
CA MET A 365 5.24 2.27 1.83
C MET A 365 4.72 0.84 1.69
N ILE A 366 5.62 -0.07 1.35
CA ILE A 366 5.31 -1.51 1.36
C ILE A 366 5.10 -1.96 2.82
N MET A 367 4.03 -2.72 3.05
CA MET A 367 3.74 -3.36 4.33
C MET A 367 4.95 -4.17 4.84
N ASN A 368 5.25 -4.05 6.14
CA ASN A 368 6.34 -4.75 6.82
C ASN A 368 7.75 -4.48 6.24
N SER A 369 7.93 -3.33 5.58
CA SER A 369 9.23 -2.87 5.10
C SER A 369 9.56 -1.51 5.72
N ASP A 370 10.83 -1.25 6.02
CA ASP A 370 11.28 0.09 6.42
C ASP A 370 11.98 0.82 5.26
N PRO A 371 11.25 1.46 4.33
CA PRO A 371 11.86 2.25 3.27
C PRO A 371 12.55 3.52 3.80
N THR A 372 12.30 3.90 5.06
CA THR A 372 12.84 5.14 5.62
C THR A 372 14.29 5.01 6.09
N VAL A 373 14.80 3.79 6.27
CA VAL A 373 16.21 3.55 6.69
C VAL A 373 17.22 4.26 5.77
N GLN A 374 17.03 4.19 4.46
CA GLN A 374 17.91 4.83 3.47
C GLN A 374 17.85 6.36 3.58
N ILE A 375 16.65 6.91 3.79
CA ILE A 375 16.42 8.35 3.93
C ILE A 375 17.12 8.88 5.19
N ARG A 376 16.98 8.17 6.31
CA ARG A 376 17.52 8.60 7.59
C ARG A 376 19.05 8.49 7.67
N GLN A 377 19.62 7.49 7.00
CA GLN A 377 21.07 7.31 6.84
C GLN A 377 21.70 8.41 5.97
N GLN A 378 20.92 9.06 5.10
CA GLN A 378 21.40 10.14 4.26
C GLN A 378 21.69 11.41 5.08
N GLY A 379 22.98 11.75 5.18
CA GLY A 379 23.44 12.87 6.00
C GLY A 379 22.91 14.25 5.60
N SER A 380 22.56 14.44 4.31
CA SER A 380 21.98 15.68 3.79
C SER A 380 20.52 15.89 4.23
N VAL A 381 19.79 14.81 4.51
CA VAL A 381 18.35 14.89 4.80
C VAL A 381 18.15 15.49 6.17
N ARG A 382 17.39 16.59 6.20
CA ARG A 382 16.98 17.32 7.39
C ARG A 382 15.55 17.00 7.76
N GLU A 383 14.73 16.70 6.77
CA GLU A 383 13.32 16.41 6.95
C GLU A 383 12.82 15.43 5.89
N TYR A 384 11.96 14.50 6.29
CA TYR A 384 11.22 13.69 5.34
C TYR A 384 9.76 13.51 5.74
N MET A 385 8.87 13.48 4.75
CA MET A 385 7.42 13.52 4.92
C MET A 385 6.75 12.35 4.22
N TYR A 386 5.92 11.64 4.97
CA TYR A 386 5.09 10.56 4.46
C TYR A 386 3.65 10.99 4.26
N PHE A 387 3.06 10.54 3.14
CA PHE A 387 1.64 10.65 2.83
C PHE A 387 1.04 9.24 2.71
N GLY A 388 0.24 8.86 3.69
CA GLY A 388 -0.39 7.53 3.71
C GLY A 388 -1.12 7.29 5.03
N VAL A 389 -1.17 6.05 5.47
CA VAL A 389 -1.81 5.62 6.70
C VAL A 389 -0.72 5.28 7.71
N PRO A 390 -0.23 6.26 8.49
CA PRO A 390 0.73 5.97 9.52
C PRO A 390 0.09 5.03 10.52
N ASP A 391 0.94 4.35 11.28
CA ASP A 391 0.49 3.64 12.47
C ASP A 391 -0.48 2.48 12.15
N SER A 392 -0.42 2.00 10.91
CA SER A 392 -1.27 0.95 10.36
C SER A 392 -0.46 -0.30 10.01
N TYR A 393 -1.17 -1.41 9.85
CA TYR A 393 -0.60 -2.65 9.34
C TYR A 393 -0.40 -2.65 7.84
N CYS A 394 -0.94 -1.67 7.12
CA CYS A 394 -0.91 -1.70 5.67
C CYS A 394 0.32 -1.01 5.09
N GLU A 395 1.04 -0.19 5.86
CA GLU A 395 2.12 0.65 5.33
C GLU A 395 3.30 0.79 6.30
N GLY A 396 4.49 0.38 5.85
CA GLY A 396 5.74 0.48 6.62
C GLY A 396 5.94 -0.64 7.64
N HIS A 397 7.07 -0.64 8.34
CA HIS A 397 7.35 -1.55 9.46
C HIS A 397 6.95 -0.89 10.78
N ALA A 398 6.12 -1.58 11.58
CA ALA A 398 5.52 -1.00 12.76
C ALA A 398 6.56 -0.48 13.78
N TRP A 399 7.67 -1.19 13.98
CA TRP A 399 8.74 -0.72 14.86
C TRP A 399 9.75 0.18 14.14
N ASP A 400 10.40 -0.31 13.09
CA ASP A 400 11.55 0.39 12.49
C ASP A 400 11.18 1.69 11.80
N THR A 401 10.01 1.75 11.16
CA THR A 401 9.52 2.99 10.53
C THR A 401 8.82 3.89 11.55
N TRP A 402 7.85 3.33 12.28
CA TRP A 402 6.89 4.12 13.05
C TRP A 402 7.21 4.26 14.54
N GLY A 403 8.05 3.38 15.10
CA GLY A 403 8.40 3.35 16.52
C GLY A 403 7.33 2.78 17.44
N TYR A 404 6.48 1.86 16.97
CA TYR A 404 5.48 1.21 17.82
C TYR A 404 6.08 0.21 18.78
N PHE A 405 6.25 0.62 20.03
CA PHE A 405 6.87 -0.21 21.06
C PHE A 405 6.24 -1.59 21.25
N LYS A 406 4.92 -1.72 21.06
CA LYS A 406 4.22 -3.02 21.13
C LYS A 406 4.72 -4.05 20.11
N TYR A 407 5.23 -3.60 18.97
CA TYR A 407 5.70 -4.46 17.87
C TYR A 407 7.22 -4.52 17.78
N ARG A 408 7.91 -4.06 18.82
CA ARG A 408 9.35 -4.18 18.96
C ARG A 408 9.74 -5.66 19.12
N GLU A 409 10.75 -6.09 18.37
CA GLU A 409 11.33 -7.41 18.54
C GLU A 409 12.06 -7.54 19.89
N ARG A 410 11.90 -8.68 20.56
CA ARG A 410 12.57 -8.93 21.85
C ARG A 410 14.09 -8.86 21.68
N GLY A 411 14.76 -8.18 22.61
CA GLY A 411 16.22 -8.01 22.57
C GLY A 411 16.71 -6.82 21.74
N THR A 412 15.81 -6.09 21.06
CA THR A 412 16.18 -4.83 20.40
C THR A 412 16.11 -3.64 21.35
N ASP A 413 16.79 -2.54 20.98
CA ASP A 413 16.82 -1.29 21.73
C ASP A 413 15.40 -0.75 22.00
N HIS A 414 15.21 -0.09 23.13
CA HIS A 414 13.97 0.59 23.50
C HIS A 414 13.76 1.93 22.78
N ILE A 415 14.79 2.45 22.11
CA ILE A 415 14.74 3.69 21.35
C ILE A 415 14.42 3.37 19.87
N PRO A 416 13.35 3.94 19.29
CA PRO A 416 13.02 3.76 17.87
C PRO A 416 14.16 4.20 16.95
N ALA A 417 14.31 3.54 15.79
CA ALA A 417 15.39 3.80 14.84
C ALA A 417 15.53 5.29 14.46
N TYR A 418 14.42 5.94 14.10
CA TYR A 418 14.43 7.36 13.74
C TYR A 418 14.92 8.27 14.88
N MET A 419 14.67 7.94 16.14
CA MET A 419 15.15 8.73 17.28
C MET A 419 16.64 8.56 17.50
N ARG A 420 17.16 7.33 17.35
CA ARG A 420 18.61 7.05 17.41
C ARG A 420 19.36 7.83 16.35
N GLU A 421 18.74 8.00 15.19
CA GLU A 421 19.28 8.69 14.03
C GLU A 421 19.01 10.21 14.06
N GLY A 422 18.55 10.74 15.20
CA GLY A 422 18.43 12.18 15.47
C GLY A 422 17.17 12.86 14.93
N PHE A 423 16.20 12.09 14.44
CA PHE A 423 14.92 12.61 13.96
C PHE A 423 13.86 12.61 15.07
N GLY A 424 12.98 13.61 15.04
CA GLY A 424 11.73 13.62 15.79
C GLY A 424 10.53 13.44 14.86
N LYS A 425 9.64 12.50 15.19
CA LYS A 425 8.37 12.26 14.50
C LYS A 425 7.35 13.34 14.87
N VAL A 426 6.69 13.93 13.87
CA VAL A 426 5.67 14.97 14.02
C VAL A 426 4.51 14.70 13.06
N THR A 427 3.33 14.48 13.61
CA THR A 427 2.08 14.44 12.82
C THR A 427 1.70 15.86 12.38
N LEU A 428 1.17 16.02 11.16
CA LEU A 428 0.77 17.30 10.59
C LEU A 428 -0.75 17.38 10.33
N PRO A 429 -1.61 17.45 11.37
CA PRO A 429 -3.08 17.44 11.19
C PRO A 429 -3.62 18.54 10.28
N HIS A 430 -2.95 19.70 10.26
CA HIS A 430 -3.29 20.81 9.38
C HIS A 430 -3.17 20.48 7.88
N LEU A 431 -2.34 19.50 7.52
CA LEU A 431 -2.24 18.95 6.16
C LEU A 431 -3.12 17.72 6.01
N SER A 432 -3.05 16.79 6.98
CA SER A 432 -3.82 15.53 6.98
C SER A 432 -5.32 15.73 6.80
N ARG A 433 -5.86 16.84 7.30
CA ARG A 433 -7.28 17.17 7.17
C ARG A 433 -7.79 17.28 5.73
N TRP A 434 -6.91 17.58 4.79
CA TRP A 434 -7.26 17.75 3.38
C TRP A 434 -7.03 16.48 2.55
N MET A 435 -6.50 15.43 3.18
CA MET A 435 -6.21 14.17 2.55
C MET A 435 -7.48 13.34 2.41
N VAL A 436 -7.68 12.77 1.21
CA VAL A 436 -8.73 11.80 0.91
C VAL A 436 -8.04 10.52 0.45
N HIS A 437 -7.98 9.52 1.31
CA HIS A 437 -7.25 8.28 1.13
C HIS A 437 -8.16 7.14 0.64
N LYS A 438 -7.64 6.16 -0.10
CA LYS A 438 -8.42 4.99 -0.61
C LYS A 438 -9.14 4.19 0.47
N LEU A 439 -8.74 4.33 1.74
CA LEU A 439 -9.39 3.67 2.88
C LEU A 439 -10.48 4.53 3.53
N ASP A 440 -10.65 5.78 3.11
CA ASP A 440 -11.75 6.63 3.59
C ASP A 440 -13.10 6.15 3.03
N SER A 441 -14.17 6.39 3.78
CA SER A 441 -15.54 6.00 3.45
C SER A 441 -16.56 6.84 4.21
N ASP A 442 -17.85 6.64 3.92
CA ASP A 442 -18.93 7.28 4.68
C ASP A 442 -18.97 6.88 6.15
N MET A 443 -18.42 5.72 6.50
CA MET A 443 -18.34 5.25 7.87
C MET A 443 -17.15 5.84 8.62
N GLN A 444 -16.06 6.14 7.90
CA GLN A 444 -14.80 6.53 8.51
C GLN A 444 -13.98 7.39 7.54
N MET A 445 -13.69 8.60 7.99
CA MET A 445 -12.80 9.56 7.32
C MET A 445 -11.52 9.76 8.13
N GLY A 446 -10.49 10.30 7.48
CA GLY A 446 -9.25 10.70 8.15
C GLY A 446 -8.29 9.54 8.40
N ASN A 447 -8.43 8.47 7.61
CA ASN A 447 -7.52 7.32 7.62
C ASN A 447 -6.14 7.72 7.10
N GLY A 448 -6.09 8.61 6.12
CA GLY A 448 -4.87 9.24 5.65
C GLY A 448 -4.31 10.29 6.61
N THR A 449 -3.00 10.31 6.79
CA THR A 449 -2.28 11.31 7.61
C THR A 449 -0.93 11.65 6.99
N VAL A 450 -0.55 12.92 7.10
CA VAL A 450 0.79 13.41 6.77
C VAL A 450 1.66 13.36 8.03
N THR A 451 2.76 12.63 7.96
CA THR A 451 3.73 12.50 9.06
C THR A 451 5.09 12.97 8.59
N ALA A 452 5.73 13.86 9.35
CA ALA A 452 7.10 14.32 9.09
C ALA A 452 8.05 13.79 10.16
N TRP A 453 9.29 13.53 9.75
CA TRP A 453 10.41 13.27 10.63
C TRP A 453 11.45 14.35 10.39
N ILE A 454 11.81 15.05 11.45
CA ILE A 454 12.58 16.29 11.35
C ILE A 454 13.82 16.14 12.25
N ARG A 455 15.00 16.40 11.68
CA ARG A 455 16.27 16.34 12.40
C ARG A 455 16.44 17.57 13.31
N LYS A 456 17.07 17.41 14.47
CA LYS A 456 17.51 18.56 15.29
C LYS A 456 18.58 19.38 14.54
N PRO A 457 18.60 20.72 14.65
CA PRO A 457 17.76 21.58 15.49
C PRO A 457 16.45 22.07 14.83
N LEU A 458 16.11 21.62 13.63
CA LEU A 458 14.96 22.12 12.84
C LEU A 458 13.59 21.67 13.37
N LEU A 459 13.56 20.96 14.50
CA LEU A 459 12.31 20.55 15.13
C LEU A 459 11.47 21.78 15.48
N PRO A 460 10.16 21.76 15.16
CA PRO A 460 9.29 22.88 15.47
C PRO A 460 9.16 23.06 16.98
N THR A 461 9.03 24.32 17.40
CA THR A 461 8.78 24.67 18.80
C THR A 461 7.46 24.08 19.28
N ALA A 462 7.29 23.99 20.60
CA ALA A 462 6.05 23.49 21.20
C ALA A 462 4.82 24.31 20.77
N SER A 463 4.96 25.63 20.61
CA SER A 463 3.89 26.52 20.15
C SER A 463 3.46 26.22 18.71
N VAL A 464 4.42 25.98 17.80
CA VAL A 464 4.13 25.61 16.41
C VAL A 464 3.44 24.25 16.35
N LYS A 465 3.96 23.25 17.08
CA LYS A 465 3.33 21.92 17.19
C LYS A 465 1.91 22.01 17.73
N TRP A 466 1.68 22.84 18.75
CA TRP A 466 0.36 23.08 19.31
C TRP A 466 -0.59 23.72 18.29
N ARG A 467 -0.14 24.75 17.57
CA ARG A 467 -0.92 25.40 16.48
C ARG A 467 -1.34 24.38 15.42
N TRP A 468 -0.42 23.54 14.95
CA TRP A 468 -0.74 22.48 13.99
C TRP A 468 -1.73 21.45 14.52
N ARG A 469 -1.62 21.09 15.80
CA ARG A 469 -2.59 20.21 16.46
C ARG A 469 -3.96 20.86 16.53
N MET A 470 -4.06 22.14 16.88
CA MET A 470 -5.34 22.85 17.00
C MET A 470 -6.06 23.01 15.66
N MET A 471 -5.34 23.04 14.54
CA MET A 471 -5.94 23.05 13.21
C MET A 471 -6.82 21.84 12.90
N ARG A 472 -6.72 20.73 13.65
CA ARG A 472 -7.67 19.61 13.53
C ARG A 472 -9.09 19.98 13.96
N LEU A 473 -9.21 20.91 14.91
CA LEU A 473 -10.47 21.37 15.48
C LEU A 473 -11.09 22.52 14.69
N LYS A 474 -10.33 23.14 13.77
CA LYS A 474 -10.87 24.18 12.89
C LYS A 474 -11.93 23.51 11.99
N PRO A 475 -13.18 23.99 11.97
CA PRO A 475 -14.20 23.36 11.15
C PRO A 475 -13.84 23.44 9.68
N PHE A 476 -14.37 22.52 8.89
CA PHE A 476 -14.35 22.68 7.44
C PHE A 476 -15.53 23.61 7.07
N PHE A 477 -15.35 24.92 7.19
CA PHE A 477 -16.31 25.91 6.65
C PHE A 477 -16.05 26.14 5.17
#